data_AF-A0A6P8G545-F1
#
_entry.id   AF-A0A6P8G545-F1
#
_cell.length_a   1.000
_cell.length_b   1.000
_cell.length_c   1.000
_cell.angle_alpha   90.00
_cell.angle_beta   90.00
_cell.angle_gamma   90.00
#
_symmetry.space_group_name_H-M   'P 1'
#
loop_
_entity.id
_entity.type
_entity.pdbx_description
1 polymer ?
#
loop_
_entity_poly.entity_id
_entity_poly.type
_entity_poly.pdbx_seq_one_letter_code
_entity_poly.pdbx_strand_id
1 'polypeptide(L)'
;MAVYCLSSQFLDAPRPPAHACNRGLLSEGLGTLTCALLGSPLGVASSAANACILELSQCGSRRTVQLAAILGLVLGLSPKLTAIISSAPLVIYGAILCVTYTVATATGVTYFQHGHMDSGRNIFNIGFTMFMALVLPRWFPSCSPTPCPQGSRALMCSCCLC
;
A
#
# COMPACT_ATOMS: atom_id res chain seq x y z
N MET A 1 11.37 -0.58 1.58
CA MET A 1 12.34 -1.05 2.60
C MET A 1 11.67 -1.49 3.90
N ALA A 2 10.84 -0.66 4.55
CA ALA A 2 10.18 -1.01 5.82
C ALA A 2 9.43 -2.36 5.78
N VAL A 3 8.67 -2.63 4.70
CA VAL A 3 7.93 -3.89 4.51
C VAL A 3 8.85 -5.12 4.43
N TYR A 4 10.06 -4.98 3.87
CA TYR A 4 11.04 -6.08 3.78
C TYR A 4 11.66 -6.41 5.14
N CYS A 5 11.84 -5.41 6.00
CA CYS A 5 12.29 -5.63 7.37
C CYS A 5 11.19 -6.29 8.21
N LEU A 6 9.94 -5.84 8.06
CA LEU A 6 8.79 -6.42 8.76
C LEU A 6 8.54 -7.87 8.33
N SER A 7 8.60 -8.17 7.04
CA SER A 7 8.44 -9.55 6.57
C SER A 7 9.53 -10.48 7.11
N SER A 8 10.75 -9.99 7.30
CA SER A 8 11.80 -10.78 7.96
C SER A 8 11.54 -11.01 9.45
N GLN A 9 10.93 -10.05 10.14
CA GLN A 9 10.52 -10.22 11.55
C GLN A 9 9.39 -11.25 11.69
N PHE A 10 8.38 -11.19 10.82
CA PHE A 10 7.25 -12.13 10.83
C PHE A 10 7.65 -13.56 10.47
N LEU A 11 8.68 -13.73 9.64
CA LEU A 11 9.21 -15.04 9.23
C LEU A 11 10.32 -15.54 10.15
N ASP A 12 10.64 -14.81 11.23
CA ASP A 12 11.76 -15.06 12.14
C ASP A 12 13.09 -15.34 11.39
N ALA A 13 13.27 -14.61 10.29
CA ALA A 13 14.35 -14.80 9.35
C ALA A 13 15.40 -13.68 9.50
N PRO A 14 16.69 -13.97 9.27
CA PRO A 14 17.73 -12.95 9.31
C PRO A 14 17.44 -11.84 8.30
N ARG A 15 17.82 -10.60 8.66
CA ARG A 15 17.56 -9.40 7.84
C ARG A 15 18.00 -9.61 6.39
N PRO A 16 17.14 -9.33 5.40
CA PRO A 16 17.42 -9.68 4.03
C PRO A 16 18.65 -8.91 3.52
N PRO A 17 19.60 -9.58 2.83
CA PRO A 17 20.77 -8.94 2.28
C PRO A 17 20.38 -7.89 1.22
N ALA A 18 21.18 -6.83 1.09
CA ALA A 18 20.89 -5.70 0.19
C ALA A 18 20.58 -6.12 -1.26
N HIS A 19 21.26 -7.15 -1.76
CA HIS A 19 21.02 -7.69 -3.09
C HIS A 19 19.63 -8.32 -3.27
N ALA A 20 19.07 -8.97 -2.23
CA ALA A 20 17.71 -9.51 -2.29
C ALA A 20 16.68 -8.38 -2.32
N CYS A 21 16.91 -7.31 -1.56
CA CYS A 21 16.01 -6.16 -1.56
C CYS A 21 16.08 -5.37 -2.87
N ASN A 22 17.28 -5.19 -3.44
CA ASN A 22 17.44 -4.55 -4.75
C ASN A 22 16.68 -5.32 -5.85
N ARG A 23 16.77 -6.66 -5.85
CA ARG A 23 15.99 -7.50 -6.77
C ARG A 23 14.48 -7.37 -6.57
N GLY A 24 14.02 -7.33 -5.32
CA GLY A 24 12.60 -7.10 -4.99
C GLY A 24 12.12 -5.75 -5.51
N LEU A 25 12.87 -4.67 -5.21
CA LEU A 25 12.54 -3.32 -5.65
C LEU A 25 12.55 -3.17 -7.18
N LEU A 26 13.51 -3.81 -7.87
CA LEU A 26 13.52 -3.85 -9.33
C LEU A 26 12.28 -4.55 -9.89
N SER A 27 11.83 -5.65 -9.28
CA SER A 27 10.61 -6.34 -9.71
C SER A 27 9.33 -5.52 -9.47
N GLU A 28 9.29 -4.74 -8.39
CA GLU A 28 8.20 -3.81 -8.08
C GLU A 28 8.14 -2.65 -9.08
N GLY A 29 9.31 -2.09 -9.44
CA GLY A 29 9.44 -1.07 -10.47
C GLY A 29 9.01 -1.58 -11.85
N LEU A 30 9.47 -2.78 -12.24
CA LEU A 30 9.03 -3.41 -13.49
C LEU A 30 7.52 -3.67 -13.51
N GLY A 31 6.95 -4.13 -12.39
CA GLY A 31 5.50 -4.30 -12.26
C GLY A 31 4.74 -2.98 -12.46
N THR A 32 5.19 -1.91 -11.82
CA THR A 32 4.60 -0.57 -11.97
C THR A 32 4.72 -0.05 -13.40
N LEU A 33 5.86 -0.26 -14.08
CA LEU A 33 6.03 0.10 -15.48
C LEU A 33 5.06 -0.66 -16.38
N THR A 34 4.90 -1.97 -16.16
CA THR A 34 3.91 -2.76 -16.92
C THR A 34 2.47 -2.30 -16.67
N CYS A 35 2.12 -1.94 -15.43
CA CYS A 35 0.82 -1.37 -15.10
C CYS A 35 0.59 -0.03 -15.79
N ALA A 36 1.59 0.86 -15.79
CA ALA A 36 1.51 2.15 -16.47
C ALA A 36 1.34 2.00 -17.98
N LEU A 37 2.07 1.06 -18.61
CA LEU A 37 1.93 0.74 -20.04
C LEU A 37 0.55 0.18 -20.39
N LEU A 38 -0.06 -0.57 -19.48
CA LEU A 38 -1.43 -1.10 -19.63
C LEU A 38 -2.52 -0.07 -19.28
N GLY A 39 -2.16 1.17 -18.94
CA GLY A 39 -3.10 2.24 -18.61
C GLY A 39 -3.68 2.17 -17.20
N SER A 40 -3.06 1.40 -16.30
CA SER A 40 -3.42 1.40 -14.88
C SER A 40 -3.03 2.74 -14.23
N PRO A 41 -3.93 3.39 -13.49
CA PRO A 41 -3.66 4.62 -12.75
C PRO A 41 -2.87 4.38 -11.45
N LEU A 42 -2.76 3.13 -11.02
CA LEU A 42 -2.08 2.73 -9.79
C LEU A 42 -0.90 1.80 -10.10
N GLY A 43 0.20 2.02 -9.38
CA GLY A 43 1.40 1.19 -9.43
C GLY A 43 1.29 -0.06 -8.55
N VAL A 44 2.25 -0.96 -8.73
CA VAL A 44 2.39 -2.16 -7.89
C VAL A 44 3.36 -1.82 -6.78
N ALA A 45 2.95 -2.01 -5.54
CA ALA A 45 3.81 -1.82 -4.38
C ALA A 45 3.66 -2.96 -3.38
N SER A 46 4.74 -3.27 -2.66
CA SER A 46 4.70 -4.23 -1.56
C SER A 46 3.97 -3.61 -0.37
N SER A 47 2.82 -4.18 0.03
CA SER A 47 2.02 -3.63 1.13
C SER A 47 2.27 -4.33 2.47
N ALA A 48 2.34 -3.53 3.54
CA ALA A 48 2.48 -4.03 4.91
C ALA A 48 1.25 -4.84 5.37
N ALA A 49 0.06 -4.42 4.94
CA ALA A 49 -1.19 -5.11 5.26
C ALA A 49 -1.20 -6.56 4.71
N ASN A 50 -0.70 -6.77 3.49
CA ASN A 50 -0.62 -8.12 2.92
C ASN A 50 0.39 -8.99 3.68
N ALA A 51 1.53 -8.43 4.07
CA ALA A 51 2.52 -9.14 4.89
C ALA A 51 1.95 -9.54 6.26
N CYS A 52 1.18 -8.66 6.89
CA CYS A 52 0.49 -8.94 8.16
C CYS A 52 -0.56 -10.05 8.01
N ILE A 53 -1.35 -10.05 6.93
CA ILE A 53 -2.34 -11.11 6.67
C ILE A 53 -1.66 -12.48 6.44
N LEU A 54 -0.53 -12.49 5.72
CA LEU A 54 0.27 -13.70 5.49
C LEU A 54 0.80 -14.30 6.81
N GLU A 55 1.27 -13.44 7.72
CA GLU A 55 1.67 -13.84 9.06
C GLU A 55 0.47 -14.41 9.84
N LEU A 56 -0.66 -13.69 9.89
CA LEU A 56 -1.86 -14.15 10.61
C LEU A 56 -2.41 -15.47 10.07
N SER A 57 -2.31 -15.69 8.76
CA SER A 57 -2.78 -16.92 8.11
C SER A 57 -1.85 -18.11 8.34
N GLN A 58 -0.66 -17.90 8.92
CA GLN A 58 0.37 -18.93 9.18
C GLN A 58 0.77 -19.76 7.95
N CYS A 59 0.43 -19.29 6.75
CA CYS A 59 0.63 -19.96 5.47
C CYS A 59 1.73 -19.25 4.68
N GLY A 60 2.95 -19.27 5.20
CA GLY A 60 4.14 -18.62 4.60
C GLY A 60 4.67 -19.28 3.30
N SER A 61 3.86 -20.10 2.63
CA SER A 61 4.30 -20.85 1.44
C SER A 61 4.24 -19.99 0.17
N ARG A 62 5.31 -20.06 -0.63
CA ARG A 62 5.39 -19.38 -1.95
C ARG A 62 4.28 -19.81 -2.91
N ARG A 63 3.79 -21.06 -2.78
CA ARG A 63 2.74 -21.61 -3.64
C ARG A 63 1.41 -20.86 -3.46
N THR A 64 1.09 -20.46 -2.24
CA THR A 64 -0.14 -19.72 -1.94
C THR A 64 -0.16 -18.37 -2.63
N VAL A 65 0.98 -17.66 -2.62
CA VAL A 65 1.13 -16.36 -3.30
C VAL A 65 1.04 -16.52 -4.83
N GLN A 66 1.66 -17.56 -5.39
CA GLN A 66 1.56 -17.85 -6.83
C GLN A 66 0.14 -18.22 -7.26
N LEU A 67 -0.57 -19.04 -6.48
CA LEU A 67 -1.97 -19.39 -6.74
C LEU A 67 -2.87 -18.16 -6.66
N ALA A 68 -2.68 -17.29 -5.66
CA ALA A 68 -3.41 -16.03 -5.53
C ALA A 68 -3.17 -15.10 -6.72
N ALA A 69 -1.92 -15.02 -7.22
CA ALA A 69 -1.59 -14.21 -8.39
C ALA A 69 -2.25 -14.74 -9.68
N ILE A 70 -2.20 -16.06 -9.91
CA ILE A 70 -2.86 -16.68 -11.07
C ILE A 70 -4.37 -16.49 -10.99
N LEU A 71 -4.96 -16.71 -9.81
CA LEU A 71 -6.40 -16.50 -9.59
C LEU A 71 -6.78 -15.03 -9.84
N GLY A 72 -5.99 -14.08 -9.32
CA GLY A 72 -6.21 -12.65 -9.54
C GLY A 72 -6.17 -12.26 -11.03
N LEU A 73 -5.25 -12.86 -11.81
CA LEU A 73 -5.17 -12.64 -13.24
C LEU A 73 -6.40 -13.18 -13.99
N VAL A 74 -6.85 -14.39 -13.65
CA VAL A 74 -8.06 -14.99 -14.23
C VAL A 74 -9.32 -14.17 -13.89
N LEU A 75 -9.44 -13.74 -12.63
CA LEU A 75 -10.55 -12.90 -12.18
C LEU A 75 -10.54 -11.54 -12.91
N GLY A 76 -9.38 -10.90 -13.02
CA GLY A 76 -9.21 -9.60 -13.70
C GLY A 76 -9.50 -9.64 -15.20
N LEU A 77 -9.18 -10.75 -15.88
CA LEU A 77 -9.49 -10.94 -17.31
C LEU A 77 -10.99 -11.20 -17.58
N SER A 78 -11.77 -11.56 -16.55
CA SER A 78 -13.18 -11.90 -16.69
C SER A 78 -14.09 -10.69 -16.37
N PRO A 79 -14.61 -9.94 -17.37
CA PRO A 79 -15.39 -8.73 -17.13
C PRO A 79 -16.71 -8.99 -16.37
N LYS A 80 -17.23 -10.23 -16.46
CA LYS A 80 -18.45 -10.66 -15.75
C LYS A 80 -18.26 -10.69 -14.23
N LEU A 81 -17.10 -11.12 -13.73
CA LEU A 81 -16.83 -11.17 -12.29
C LEU A 81 -16.46 -9.78 -11.75
N THR A 82 -15.71 -9.00 -12.53
CA THR A 82 -15.39 -7.61 -12.20
C THR A 82 -16.65 -6.76 -12.05
N ALA A 83 -17.66 -6.98 -12.89
CA ALA A 83 -18.96 -6.30 -12.78
C ALA A 83 -19.68 -6.60 -11.46
N ILE A 84 -19.62 -7.85 -10.99
CA ILE A 84 -20.22 -8.25 -9.71
C ILE A 84 -19.47 -7.60 -8.55
N ILE A 85 -18.14 -7.61 -8.57
CA ILE A 85 -17.32 -7.00 -7.51
C ILE A 85 -17.56 -5.49 -7.44
N SER A 86 -17.67 -4.81 -8.58
CA SER A 86 -17.93 -3.37 -8.65
C SER A 86 -19.32 -2.95 -8.13
N SER A 87 -20.26 -3.89 -8.03
CA SER A 87 -21.59 -3.62 -7.47
C SER A 87 -21.60 -3.50 -5.94
N ALA A 88 -20.47 -3.73 -5.27
CA ALA A 88 -20.36 -3.62 -3.82
C ALA A 88 -20.54 -2.16 -3.34
N PRO A 89 -21.17 -1.94 -2.16
CA PRO A 89 -21.39 -0.59 -1.63
C PRO A 89 -20.08 0.12 -1.24
N LEU A 90 -20.06 1.45 -1.41
CA LEU A 90 -18.94 2.34 -1.08
C LEU A 90 -18.42 2.18 0.36
N VAL A 91 -19.30 1.79 1.28
CA VAL A 91 -18.95 1.58 2.70
C VAL A 91 -17.90 0.49 2.86
N ILE A 92 -17.97 -0.59 2.07
CA ILE A 92 -17.00 -1.69 2.14
C ILE A 92 -15.63 -1.22 1.66
N TYR A 93 -15.58 -0.47 0.57
CA TYR A 93 -14.34 0.10 0.07
C TYR A 93 -13.71 1.06 1.08
N GLY A 94 -14.51 1.91 1.74
CA GLY A 94 -14.04 2.79 2.80
C GLY A 94 -13.46 2.03 4.00
N ALA A 95 -14.10 0.93 4.41
CA ALA A 95 -13.60 0.08 5.50
C ALA A 95 -12.25 -0.58 5.15
N ILE A 96 -12.11 -1.13 3.94
CA ILE A 96 -10.85 -1.76 3.49
C ILE A 96 -9.72 -0.73 3.43
N LEU A 97 -9.99 0.47 2.91
CA LEU A 97 -9.02 1.56 2.88
C LEU A 97 -8.63 1.98 4.31
N CYS A 98 -9.60 2.13 5.22
CA CYS A 98 -9.32 2.46 6.61
C CYS A 98 -8.37 1.44 7.26
N VAL A 99 -8.62 0.14 7.08
CA VAL A 99 -7.77 -0.93 7.65
C VAL A 99 -6.37 -0.90 7.06
N THR A 100 -6.25 -0.84 5.74
CA THR A 100 -4.94 -0.84 5.06
C THR A 100 -4.10 0.39 5.39
N TYR A 101 -4.70 1.58 5.44
CA TYR A 101 -4.03 2.80 5.88
C TYR A 101 -3.64 2.76 7.36
N THR A 102 -4.48 2.20 8.22
CA THR A 102 -4.16 2.03 9.64
C THR A 102 -2.93 1.13 9.83
N VAL A 103 -2.84 0.03 9.08
CA VAL A 103 -1.65 -0.81 9.13
C VAL A 103 -0.43 -0.07 8.58
N ALA A 104 -0.57 0.68 7.48
CA ALA A 104 0.52 1.48 6.93
C ALA A 104 1.04 2.52 7.94
N THR A 105 0.16 3.27 8.62
CA THR A 105 0.56 4.24 9.65
C THR A 105 1.19 3.57 10.85
N ALA A 106 0.64 2.44 11.31
CA ALA A 106 1.24 1.65 12.40
C ALA A 106 2.67 1.20 12.04
N THR A 107 2.90 0.72 10.82
CA THR A 107 4.25 0.35 10.37
C THR A 107 5.21 1.53 10.22
N GLY A 108 4.69 2.74 9.95
CA GLY A 108 5.49 3.96 9.97
C GLY A 108 5.93 4.33 11.39
N VAL A 109 5.03 4.21 12.36
CA VAL A 109 5.33 4.50 13.78
C VAL A 109 6.36 3.53 14.35
N THR A 110 6.27 2.24 14.04
CA THR A 110 7.28 1.25 14.48
C THR A 110 8.66 1.49 13.85
N TYR A 111 8.73 2.13 12.69
CA TYR A 111 10.00 2.51 12.09
C TYR A 111 10.72 3.62 12.88
N PHE A 112 9.99 4.55 13.51
CA PHE A 112 10.62 5.60 14.33
C PHE A 112 11.34 5.03 15.56
N GLN A 113 10.87 3.90 16.09
CA GLN A 113 11.51 3.21 17.21
C GLN A 113 12.88 2.61 16.84
N HIS A 114 13.17 2.43 15.55
CA HIS A 114 14.49 1.98 15.08
C HIS A 114 15.50 3.12 14.93
N GLY A 115 15.06 4.38 15.01
CA GLY A 115 15.93 5.56 14.98
C GLY A 115 16.31 6.02 16.39
N HIS A 116 17.45 6.72 16.51
CA HIS A 116 17.83 7.38 17.76
C HIS A 116 16.85 8.52 18.08
N MET A 117 15.83 8.22 18.88
CA MET A 117 14.83 9.17 19.36
C MET A 117 15.34 10.04 20.52
N ASP A 118 16.56 9.82 20.99
CA ASP A 118 17.16 10.59 22.10
C ASP A 118 17.62 12.00 21.69
N SER A 119 17.75 12.26 20.38
CA SER A 119 18.13 13.58 19.89
C SER A 119 16.90 14.47 19.69
N GLY A 120 16.85 15.60 20.42
CA GLY A 120 15.79 16.61 20.26
C GLY A 120 15.61 17.11 18.81
N ARG A 121 16.68 17.09 18.00
CA ARG A 121 16.61 17.44 16.57
C ARG A 121 15.75 16.45 15.76
N ASN A 122 15.85 15.16 16.07
CA ASN A 122 15.07 14.12 15.39
C ASN A 122 13.59 14.21 15.81
N ILE A 123 13.33 14.36 17.11
CA ILE A 123 11.97 14.55 17.64
C ILE A 123 11.29 15.79 17.02
N PHE A 124 12.00 16.92 16.97
CA PHE A 124 11.47 18.15 16.37
C PHE A 124 11.12 17.95 14.88
N ASN A 125 12.01 17.32 14.11
CA ASN A 125 11.77 17.09 12.69
C ASN A 125 10.56 16.18 12.43
N ILE A 126 10.40 15.10 13.21
CA ILE A 126 9.26 14.18 13.09
C ILE A 126 7.94 14.88 13.49
N GLY A 127 7.95 15.67 14.56
CA GLY A 127 6.77 16.43 14.99
C GLY A 127 6.37 17.51 13.97
N PHE A 128 7.35 18.22 13.41
CA PHE A 128 7.12 19.26 12.40
C PHE A 128 6.51 18.69 11.11
N THR A 129 7.03 17.56 10.61
CA THR A 129 6.47 16.93 9.40
C THR A 129 5.05 16.41 9.61
N MET A 130 4.74 15.85 10.78
CA MET A 130 3.36 15.44 11.12
C MET A 130 2.39 16.62 11.21
N PHE A 131 2.82 17.73 11.82
CA PHE A 131 2.01 18.95 11.86
C PHE A 131 1.74 19.49 10.45
N MET A 132 2.79 19.59 9.61
CA MET A 132 2.65 20.05 8.23
C MET A 132 1.74 19.14 7.40
N ALA A 133 1.86 17.82 7.53
CA ALA A 133 1.01 16.85 6.83
C ALA A 133 -0.49 17.04 7.12
N LEU A 134 -0.86 17.39 8.36
CA LEU A 134 -2.26 17.66 8.75
C LEU A 134 -2.77 19.03 8.31
N VAL A 135 -1.86 20.01 8.17
CA VAL A 135 -2.18 21.38 7.78
C VAL A 135 -2.36 21.50 6.26
N LEU A 136 -1.58 20.77 5.46
CA LEU A 136 -1.70 20.75 3.99
C LEU A 136 -3.14 20.60 3.45
N PRO A 137 -3.94 19.61 3.87
CA PRO A 137 -5.30 19.42 3.33
C PRO A 137 -6.26 20.56 3.70
N ARG A 138 -5.91 21.42 4.66
CA ARG A 138 -6.73 22.59 5.05
C ARG A 138 -6.43 23.83 4.20
N TRP A 139 -5.24 23.91 3.58
CA TRP A 139 -4.82 25.05 2.77
C TRP A 139 -5.24 24.98 1.30
N PHE A 140 -5.72 23.83 0.82
CA PHE A 140 -6.22 23.68 -0.56
C PHE A 140 -7.76 23.48 -0.61
N PRO A 141 -8.59 24.49 -0.30
CA PRO A 141 -10.05 24.38 -0.36
C PRO A 141 -10.65 24.42 -1.79
N SER A 142 -9.85 24.57 -2.85
CA SER A 142 -10.37 24.95 -4.19
C SER A 142 -10.19 23.95 -5.33
N CYS A 143 -9.77 22.70 -5.09
CA CYS A 143 -9.92 21.65 -6.11
C CYS A 143 -11.24 20.91 -5.88
N SER A 144 -12.33 21.52 -6.33
CA SER A 144 -13.63 20.83 -6.41
C SER A 144 -13.52 19.65 -7.38
N PRO A 145 -14.06 18.46 -7.04
CA PRO A 145 -14.25 17.42 -8.02
C PRO A 145 -15.32 17.91 -9.00
N THR A 146 -14.92 18.25 -10.22
CA THR A 146 -15.87 18.28 -11.35
C THR A 146 -16.62 16.94 -11.37
N PRO A 147 -17.92 16.92 -11.75
CA PRO A 147 -18.65 15.67 -11.87
C PRO A 147 -18.11 14.92 -13.11
N CYS A 148 -17.06 14.14 -12.90
CA CYS A 148 -16.54 13.20 -13.87
C CYS A 148 -17.46 11.96 -13.89
N PRO A 149 -17.73 11.35 -15.05
CA PRO A 149 -18.74 10.32 -15.22
C PRO A 149 -18.51 9.15 -14.25
N GLN A 150 -19.63 8.59 -13.76
CA GLN A 150 -19.77 7.58 -12.69
C GLN A 150 -18.77 6.39 -12.66
N GLY A 151 -17.95 6.17 -13.70
CA GLY A 151 -16.99 5.08 -13.82
C GLY A 151 -15.60 5.30 -13.19
N SER A 152 -15.26 6.52 -12.76
CA SER A 152 -13.89 6.85 -12.29
C SER A 152 -13.79 7.29 -10.83
N ARG A 153 -14.84 7.07 -10.02
CA ARG A 153 -14.87 7.49 -8.60
C ARG A 153 -13.83 6.79 -7.70
N ALA A 154 -13.31 5.63 -8.13
CA ALA A 154 -12.22 4.95 -7.41
C ALA A 154 -10.84 5.59 -7.64
N LEU A 155 -10.61 6.24 -8.78
CA LEU A 155 -9.29 6.81 -9.14
C LEU A 155 -8.97 8.08 -8.35
N MET A 156 -9.92 9.01 -8.20
CA MET A 156 -9.66 10.28 -7.48
C MET A 156 -9.42 10.08 -5.99
N CYS A 157 -9.98 9.01 -5.39
CA CYS A 157 -9.70 8.70 -4.00
C CYS A 157 -8.25 8.22 -3.81
N SER A 158 -7.63 7.60 -4.82
CA SER A 158 -6.19 7.28 -4.78
C SER A 158 -5.29 8.46 -5.16
N CYS A 159 -5.73 9.36 -6.04
CA CYS A 159 -4.89 10.49 -6.48
C CYS A 159 -4.65 11.53 -5.37
N CYS A 160 -5.52 11.59 -4.35
CA CYS A 160 -5.33 12.40 -3.13
C CYS A 160 -4.66 11.63 -1.98
N LEU A 161 -4.31 10.35 -2.16
CA LEU A 161 -3.81 9.47 -1.10
C LEU A 161 -2.32 9.10 -1.26
N CYS A 162 -1.64 9.69 -2.25
CA CYS A 162 -0.18 9.73 -2.34
C CYS A 162 0.35 11.06 -1.81
#